data_AF-A0A1G8LL37-F1
#
_entry.id   AF-A0A1G8LL37-F1
#
_cell.length_a   1.000
_cell.length_b   1.000
_cell.length_c   1.000
_cell.angle_alpha   90.00
_cell.angle_beta   90.00
_cell.angle_gamma   90.00
#
_symmetry.space_group_name_H-M   'P 1'
#
loop_
_entity.id
_entity.type
_entity.pdbx_description
1 polymer ?
#
loop_
_entity_poly.entity_id
_entity_poly.type
_entity_poly.pdbx_seq_one_letter_code
_entity_poly.pdbx_strand_id
1 'polypeptide(L)'
;MDYIFCNISWMKYYNGITREDQPRHAGHLIKDPSDVFEKDNFRDFNGNCYGYVRTGGDILLDKHFRSVSQGTKELQGVTVVFTAALNEEESRIVGWYENATVYREMVSLPLYEEDYLYFNFKAKATDCTLLPEEQRTFSIKRSKSSTPQKGASKSNIWYAKSEYGRTEFIPKVHSCIRDYDGPKVAISILENLKDALPMENLSLVSYEDFLKTADDHYEDEHYKEAVLYYQAALLKEATYEAGFGLANAYCQLNAFSETIRIAEDLLATYGESRELIELLYVASDVILEKEKAPRYFRRLNELEGTPLSDREYYDYLNEVTDLFRSYGQYLQ
;
A
#
# COMPACT_ATOMS: atom_id res chain seq x y z
N MET A 1 21.99 7.68 -10.03
CA MET A 1 20.69 7.51 -9.37
C MET A 1 19.64 7.79 -10.40
N ASP A 2 18.75 6.82 -10.60
CA ASP A 2 17.77 6.84 -11.67
C ASP A 2 16.46 7.42 -11.15
N TYR A 3 15.88 8.34 -11.92
CA TYR A 3 14.67 9.07 -11.56
C TYR A 3 13.60 8.88 -12.62
N ILE A 4 12.37 8.66 -12.15
CA ILE A 4 11.16 8.70 -12.95
C ILE A 4 10.14 9.60 -12.27
N PHE A 5 9.45 10.42 -13.07
CA PHE A 5 8.48 11.38 -12.59
C PHE A 5 7.10 11.01 -13.09
N CYS A 6 6.14 10.96 -12.17
CA CYS A 6 4.77 10.53 -12.42
C CYS A 6 3.81 11.69 -12.15
N ASN A 7 3.08 12.14 -13.16
CA ASN A 7 1.99 13.10 -12.99
C ASN A 7 0.72 12.31 -12.62
N ILE A 8 0.19 12.57 -11.43
CA ILE A 8 -1.03 11.97 -10.89
C ILE A 8 -2.03 13.08 -10.47
N SER A 9 -3.24 12.69 -10.12
CA SER A 9 -4.24 13.59 -9.54
C SER A 9 -3.84 14.04 -8.14
N TRP A 10 -4.28 15.23 -7.75
CA TRP A 10 -4.06 15.76 -6.41
C TRP A 10 -5.01 15.10 -5.41
N MET A 11 -4.45 14.50 -4.37
CA MET A 11 -5.14 13.96 -3.20
C MET A 11 -4.30 14.23 -1.95
N LYS A 12 -4.88 14.24 -0.76
CA LYS A 12 -4.21 14.47 0.51
C LYS A 12 -3.48 13.23 0.99
N TYR A 13 -4.13 12.08 0.94
CA TYR A 13 -3.67 10.86 1.62
C TYR A 13 -3.32 9.72 0.67
N TYR A 14 -3.91 9.69 -0.54
CA TYR A 14 -3.69 8.60 -1.51
C TYR A 14 -3.85 7.20 -0.86
N ASN A 15 -4.90 7.07 -0.05
CA ASN A 15 -5.24 5.87 0.69
C ASN A 15 -6.74 5.57 0.53
N GLY A 16 -7.19 5.44 -0.72
CA GLY A 16 -8.60 5.35 -1.09
C GLY A 16 -9.25 6.73 -1.31
N ILE A 17 -10.51 6.71 -1.74
CA ILE A 17 -11.32 7.92 -1.96
C ILE A 17 -12.31 8.05 -0.82
N THR A 18 -12.26 9.19 -0.11
CA THR A 18 -13.22 9.55 0.94
C THR A 18 -13.94 10.84 0.59
N ARG A 19 -14.96 11.23 1.36
CA ARG A 19 -15.64 12.52 1.14
C ARG A 19 -14.68 13.70 1.30
N GLU A 20 -13.70 13.56 2.17
CA GLU A 20 -12.72 14.58 2.56
C GLU A 20 -11.50 14.61 1.62
N ASP A 21 -11.24 13.51 0.91
CA ASP A 21 -10.11 13.37 -0.01
C ASP A 21 -10.53 12.85 -1.40
N GLN A 22 -11.12 13.76 -2.18
CA GLN A 22 -11.53 13.51 -3.56
C GLN A 22 -10.42 13.89 -4.56
N PRO A 23 -10.17 13.08 -5.59
CA PRO A 23 -9.11 13.33 -6.55
C PRO A 23 -9.40 14.56 -7.43
N ARG A 24 -8.37 15.38 -7.65
CA ARG A 24 -8.46 16.58 -8.48
C ARG A 24 -7.43 16.59 -9.61
N HIS A 25 -7.88 16.88 -10.81
CA HIS A 25 -7.02 17.12 -11.96
C HIS A 25 -6.85 18.63 -12.17
N ALA A 26 -5.64 19.14 -11.96
CA ALA A 26 -5.31 20.56 -12.11
C ALA A 26 -6.27 21.51 -11.36
N GLY A 27 -6.70 21.11 -10.15
CA GLY A 27 -7.62 21.87 -9.30
C GLY A 27 -9.11 21.55 -9.51
N HIS A 28 -9.47 20.76 -10.53
CA HIS A 28 -10.85 20.38 -10.82
C HIS A 28 -11.17 18.97 -10.33
N LEU A 29 -12.34 18.79 -9.70
CA LEU A 29 -12.81 17.46 -9.29
C LEU A 29 -12.99 16.54 -10.50
N ILE A 30 -12.58 15.29 -10.35
CA ILE A 30 -12.84 14.24 -11.36
C ILE A 30 -14.30 13.81 -11.25
N LYS A 31 -14.99 13.74 -12.40
CA LYS A 31 -16.44 13.43 -12.45
C LYS A 31 -16.75 11.98 -12.13
N ASP A 32 -15.88 11.07 -12.57
CA ASP A 32 -16.00 9.64 -12.31
C ASP A 32 -14.69 9.16 -11.67
N PRO A 33 -14.65 9.04 -10.34
CA PRO A 33 -13.43 8.68 -9.63
C PRO A 33 -13.23 7.15 -9.58
N SER A 34 -14.15 6.34 -10.14
CA SER A 34 -14.04 4.87 -10.15
C SER A 34 -12.81 4.37 -10.91
N ASP A 35 -12.36 5.11 -11.92
CA ASP A 35 -11.16 4.81 -12.72
C ASP A 35 -9.85 5.40 -12.16
N VAL A 36 -9.88 5.98 -10.95
CA VAL A 36 -8.71 6.64 -10.34
C VAL A 36 -7.92 5.64 -9.50
N PHE A 37 -7.12 4.79 -10.16
CA PHE A 37 -6.29 3.78 -9.48
C PHE A 37 -5.12 4.38 -8.68
N GLU A 38 -4.66 5.59 -9.03
CA GLU A 38 -3.63 6.33 -8.28
C GLU A 38 -4.08 6.76 -6.87
N LYS A 39 -5.36 6.56 -6.52
CA LYS A 39 -5.91 6.80 -5.19
C LYS A 39 -5.27 5.98 -4.08
N ASP A 40 -4.57 4.90 -4.40
CA ASP A 40 -3.92 4.01 -3.42
C ASP A 40 -2.38 4.09 -3.47
N ASN A 41 -1.81 5.08 -4.18
CA ASN A 41 -0.37 5.22 -4.34
C ASN A 41 0.41 5.42 -3.03
N PHE A 42 -0.22 5.63 -1.88
CA PHE A 42 0.48 5.62 -0.59
C PHE A 42 -0.27 4.80 0.46
N ARG A 43 -1.09 3.84 0.00
CA ARG A 43 -1.71 2.82 0.85
C ARG A 43 -0.68 1.73 1.12
N ASP A 44 -0.42 1.47 2.39
CA ASP A 44 0.38 0.31 2.79
C ASP A 44 -0.48 -0.95 2.60
N PHE A 45 0.06 -1.90 1.84
CA PHE A 45 -0.51 -3.21 1.63
C PHE A 45 0.56 -4.23 2.00
N ASN A 46 0.40 -4.82 3.18
CA ASN A 46 1.30 -5.80 3.76
C ASN A 46 2.78 -5.38 3.76
N GLY A 47 3.08 -4.13 4.12
CA GLY A 47 4.43 -3.58 4.23
C GLY A 47 4.98 -2.95 2.95
N ASN A 48 4.19 -2.89 1.87
CA ASN A 48 4.59 -2.34 0.57
C ASN A 48 3.59 -1.30 0.07
N CYS A 49 4.06 -0.33 -0.70
CA CYS A 49 3.21 0.54 -1.52
C CYS A 49 3.31 0.15 -2.98
N TYR A 50 2.16 0.19 -3.66
CA TYR A 50 2.01 -0.16 -5.07
C TYR A 50 1.60 1.09 -5.84
N GLY A 51 2.56 1.66 -6.56
CA GLY A 51 2.39 2.91 -7.27
C GLY A 51 1.80 2.69 -8.65
N TYR A 52 0.64 3.29 -8.89
CA TYR A 52 -0.02 3.38 -10.18
C TYR A 52 0.21 4.73 -10.85
N VAL A 53 0.43 4.68 -12.16
CA VAL A 53 0.24 5.84 -13.03
C VAL A 53 -0.31 5.37 -14.36
N ARG A 54 -1.34 6.04 -14.88
CA ARG A 54 -1.90 5.63 -16.17
C ARG A 54 -0.86 5.78 -17.28
N THR A 55 -0.45 4.66 -17.88
CA THR A 55 0.48 4.60 -19.01
C THR A 55 -0.26 4.30 -20.32
N GLY A 56 0.24 4.83 -21.44
CA GLY A 56 -0.27 4.51 -22.78
C GLY A 56 0.30 3.23 -23.40
N GLY A 57 1.02 2.43 -22.60
CA GLY A 57 1.80 1.25 -23.00
C GLY A 57 2.98 1.05 -22.06
N ASP A 58 3.94 0.21 -22.46
CA ASP A 58 5.10 -0.15 -21.65
C ASP A 58 5.99 1.03 -21.22
N ILE A 59 6.53 0.94 -20.01
CA ILE A 59 7.65 1.73 -19.54
C ILE A 59 8.93 1.14 -20.16
N LEU A 60 9.42 1.75 -21.24
CA LEU A 60 10.60 1.27 -21.98
C LEU A 60 11.93 1.50 -21.21
N LEU A 61 12.21 0.66 -20.20
CA LEU A 61 13.33 0.82 -19.26
C LEU A 61 14.68 1.05 -19.97
N ASP A 62 14.98 0.26 -21.00
CA ASP A 62 16.21 0.33 -21.81
C ASP A 62 16.39 1.66 -22.57
N LYS A 63 15.29 2.34 -22.89
CA LYS A 63 15.32 3.65 -23.53
C LYS A 63 15.59 4.77 -22.54
N HIS A 64 15.27 4.54 -21.26
CA HIS A 64 15.18 5.60 -20.26
C HIS A 64 16.28 5.57 -19.20
N PHE A 65 16.80 4.40 -18.88
CA PHE A 65 17.83 4.19 -17.88
C PHE A 65 19.11 3.64 -18.52
N ARG A 66 20.26 4.15 -18.10
CA ARG A 66 21.55 3.71 -18.64
C ARG A 66 21.84 2.30 -18.16
N SER A 67 22.52 1.51 -18.99
CA SER A 67 22.96 0.15 -18.64
C SER A 67 21.83 -0.88 -18.47
N VAL A 68 20.60 -0.55 -18.88
CA VAL A 68 19.48 -1.51 -18.91
C VAL A 68 19.43 -2.20 -20.26
N SER A 69 19.45 -3.52 -20.25
CA SER A 69 19.35 -4.35 -21.46
C SER A 69 17.97 -4.23 -22.10
N GLN A 70 17.92 -4.34 -23.43
CA GLN A 70 16.67 -4.37 -24.16
C GLN A 70 15.78 -5.52 -23.66
N GLY A 71 14.49 -5.23 -23.43
CA GLY A 71 13.53 -6.24 -22.98
C GLY A 71 13.59 -6.57 -21.49
N THR A 72 14.43 -5.90 -20.70
CA THR A 72 14.38 -6.01 -19.22
C THR A 72 12.96 -5.73 -18.74
N LYS A 73 12.41 -6.63 -17.92
CA LYS A 73 11.01 -6.60 -17.42
C LYS A 73 10.82 -5.69 -16.22
N GLU A 74 11.85 -5.55 -15.38
CA GLU A 74 11.82 -4.71 -14.19
C GLU A 74 13.19 -4.08 -13.92
N LEU A 75 13.17 -2.93 -13.24
CA LEU A 75 14.38 -2.23 -12.78
C LEU A 75 14.22 -1.82 -11.33
N GLN A 76 15.13 -2.28 -10.47
CA GLN A 76 15.16 -1.98 -9.04
C GLN A 76 16.06 -0.77 -8.73
N GLY A 77 15.86 -0.16 -7.56
CA GLY A 77 16.71 0.94 -7.08
C GLY A 77 16.43 2.29 -7.75
N VAL A 78 15.21 2.49 -8.27
CA VAL A 78 14.79 3.73 -8.91
C VAL A 78 14.07 4.63 -7.91
N THR A 79 14.31 5.94 -7.98
CA THR A 79 13.48 6.91 -7.24
C THR A 79 12.30 7.33 -8.11
N VAL A 80 11.09 6.97 -7.66
CA VAL A 80 9.83 7.36 -8.31
C VAL A 80 9.30 8.61 -7.63
N VAL A 81 9.17 9.71 -8.36
CA VAL A 81 8.70 10.98 -7.82
C VAL A 81 7.30 11.27 -8.33
N PHE A 82 6.33 11.30 -7.42
CA PHE A 82 4.95 11.63 -7.73
C PHE A 82 4.76 13.14 -7.70
N THR A 83 4.10 13.65 -8.72
CA THR A 83 3.81 15.06 -8.90
C THR A 83 2.33 15.23 -9.23
N ALA A 84 1.70 16.28 -8.69
CA ALA A 84 0.30 16.56 -8.96
C ALA A 84 0.13 18.02 -9.36
N ALA A 85 -0.78 18.27 -10.31
CA ALA A 85 -1.08 19.61 -10.77
C ALA A 85 -1.89 20.36 -9.71
N LEU A 86 -1.34 21.47 -9.22
CA LEU A 86 -2.08 22.42 -8.39
C LEU A 86 -3.07 23.22 -9.24
N ASN A 87 -2.65 23.58 -10.45
CA ASN A 87 -3.43 24.24 -11.48
C ASN A 87 -2.84 23.92 -12.87
N GLU A 88 -3.37 24.55 -13.92
CA GLU A 88 -2.93 24.34 -15.32
C GLU A 88 -1.45 24.64 -15.57
N GLU A 89 -0.84 25.54 -14.79
CA GLU A 89 0.52 26.04 -15.01
C GLU A 89 1.56 25.44 -14.07
N GLU A 90 1.12 24.86 -12.95
CA GLU A 90 2.01 24.43 -11.88
C GLU A 90 1.66 23.04 -11.34
N SER A 91 2.69 22.21 -11.19
CA SER A 91 2.67 20.96 -10.43
C SER A 91 3.54 21.08 -9.18
N ARG A 92 3.23 20.29 -8.16
CA ARG A 92 4.07 20.10 -6.96
C ARG A 92 4.50 18.64 -6.84
N ILE A 93 5.64 18.41 -6.19
CA ILE A 93 5.97 17.08 -5.68
C ILE A 93 4.99 16.78 -4.54
N VAL A 94 4.32 15.63 -4.61
CA VAL A 94 3.40 15.19 -3.54
C VAL A 94 4.07 14.15 -2.64
N GLY A 95 4.98 13.36 -3.19
CA GLY A 95 5.67 12.30 -2.48
C GLY A 95 6.58 11.52 -3.42
N TRP A 96 7.26 10.53 -2.90
CA TRP A 96 8.18 9.70 -3.65
C TRP A 96 8.33 8.33 -3.04
N TYR A 97 8.78 7.38 -3.86
CA TYR A 97 9.30 6.10 -3.43
C TYR A 97 10.81 6.08 -3.66
N GLU A 98 11.56 5.74 -2.62
CA GLU A 98 12.97 5.41 -2.71
C GLU A 98 13.13 3.91 -2.97
N ASN A 99 14.23 3.50 -3.59
CA ASN A 99 14.56 2.09 -3.83
C ASN A 99 13.47 1.27 -4.55
N ALA A 100 12.62 1.92 -5.36
CA ALA A 100 11.48 1.26 -5.97
C ALA A 100 11.89 0.32 -7.11
N THR A 101 11.09 -0.71 -7.30
CA THR A 101 11.04 -1.55 -8.51
C THR A 101 10.09 -0.93 -9.51
N VAL A 102 10.55 -0.71 -10.74
CA VAL A 102 9.74 -0.25 -11.87
C VAL A 102 9.50 -1.41 -12.82
N TYR A 103 8.24 -1.71 -13.09
CA TYR A 103 7.84 -2.76 -14.04
C TYR A 103 7.63 -2.15 -15.43
N ARG A 104 8.14 -2.85 -16.46
CA ARG A 104 7.94 -2.48 -17.87
C ARG A 104 6.46 -2.47 -18.21
N GLU A 105 5.81 -3.60 -17.93
CA GLU A 105 4.38 -3.80 -18.15
C GLU A 105 3.66 -3.48 -16.85
N MET A 106 2.48 -2.85 -16.95
CA MET A 106 1.63 -2.64 -15.78
C MET A 106 1.20 -4.00 -15.24
N VAL A 107 1.38 -4.20 -13.94
CA VAL A 107 0.96 -5.42 -13.26
C VAL A 107 -0.52 -5.28 -12.90
N SER A 108 -1.27 -6.37 -13.11
CA SER A 108 -2.66 -6.54 -12.71
C SER A 108 -2.71 -7.73 -11.75
N LEU A 109 -2.46 -7.48 -10.47
CA LEU A 109 -2.43 -8.50 -9.44
C LEU A 109 -3.88 -8.83 -9.02
N PRO A 110 -4.39 -10.05 -9.26
CA PRO A 110 -5.69 -10.44 -8.74
C PRO A 110 -5.64 -10.49 -7.22
N LEU A 111 -6.69 -9.94 -6.60
CA LEU A 111 -7.00 -10.04 -5.18
C LEU A 111 -8.25 -10.92 -5.01
N TYR A 112 -8.79 -10.97 -3.79
CA TYR A 112 -10.02 -11.69 -3.47
C TYR A 112 -11.24 -11.11 -4.22
N GLU A 113 -12.23 -11.96 -4.55
CA GLU A 113 -13.52 -11.56 -5.16
C GLU A 113 -13.44 -10.70 -6.45
N GLU A 114 -12.57 -11.08 -7.38
CA GLU A 114 -12.39 -10.41 -8.69
C GLU A 114 -11.87 -8.96 -8.61
N ASP A 115 -11.36 -8.52 -7.46
CA ASP A 115 -10.66 -7.24 -7.34
C ASP A 115 -9.21 -7.35 -7.87
N TYR A 116 -8.64 -6.23 -8.30
CA TYR A 116 -7.30 -6.18 -8.87
C TYR A 116 -6.50 -4.98 -8.36
N LEU A 117 -5.27 -5.24 -7.94
CA LEU A 117 -4.29 -4.20 -7.69
C LEU A 117 -3.49 -3.92 -8.97
N TYR A 118 -3.68 -2.72 -9.53
CA TYR A 118 -2.96 -2.25 -10.70
C TYR A 118 -1.78 -1.36 -10.32
N PHE A 119 -0.57 -1.67 -10.80
CA PHE A 119 0.59 -0.85 -10.49
C PHE A 119 1.70 -0.94 -11.53
N ASN A 120 2.55 0.09 -11.55
CA ASN A 120 3.78 0.16 -12.34
C ASN A 120 5.02 0.12 -11.45
N PHE A 121 4.85 0.45 -10.16
CA PHE A 121 5.92 0.61 -9.20
C PHE A 121 5.62 -0.16 -7.92
N LYS A 122 6.64 -0.71 -7.28
CA LYS A 122 6.57 -1.29 -5.95
C LYS A 122 7.73 -0.78 -5.11
N ALA A 123 7.46 -0.42 -3.86
CA ALA A 123 8.50 -0.12 -2.88
C ALA A 123 8.03 -0.55 -1.49
N LYS A 124 8.97 -0.73 -0.56
CA LYS A 124 8.60 -0.91 0.85
C LYS A 124 7.90 0.34 1.35
N ALA A 125 6.86 0.19 2.16
CA ALA A 125 6.14 1.32 2.75
C ALA A 125 7.07 2.26 3.53
N THR A 126 8.16 1.72 4.08
CA THR A 126 9.18 2.45 4.84
C THR A 126 10.16 3.25 3.96
N ASP A 127 10.26 2.91 2.67
CA ASP A 127 11.00 3.66 1.65
C ASP A 127 10.09 4.69 0.92
N CYS A 128 8.82 4.79 1.30
CA CYS A 128 7.85 5.71 0.72
C CYS A 128 7.69 6.95 1.60
N THR A 129 7.62 8.12 0.98
CA THR A 129 7.30 9.38 1.67
C THR A 129 6.16 10.09 0.95
N LEU A 130 5.09 10.38 1.69
CA LEU A 130 4.02 11.27 1.28
C LEU A 130 4.10 12.56 2.07
N LEU A 131 4.15 13.68 1.36
CA LEU A 131 4.16 15.00 1.97
C LEU A 131 2.73 15.40 2.39
N PRO A 132 2.55 15.90 3.63
CA PRO A 132 1.37 16.67 4.01
C PRO A 132 1.13 17.81 3.02
N GLU A 133 -0.13 18.19 2.81
CA GLU A 133 -0.51 19.11 1.74
C GLU A 133 0.23 20.45 1.83
N GLU A 134 0.40 20.97 3.04
CA GLU A 134 1.12 22.19 3.37
C GLU A 134 2.63 22.14 3.10
N GLN A 135 3.21 20.93 3.03
CA GLN A 135 4.64 20.72 2.76
C GLN A 135 4.94 20.54 1.26
N ARG A 136 3.92 20.49 0.39
CA ARG A 136 4.06 20.33 -1.07
C ARG A 136 4.50 21.62 -1.76
N THR A 137 5.63 22.16 -1.32
CA THR A 137 6.12 23.50 -1.69
C THR A 137 7.05 23.48 -2.90
N PHE A 138 7.56 22.32 -3.31
CA PHE A 138 8.46 22.22 -4.47
C PHE A 138 7.71 22.49 -5.78
N SER A 139 7.91 23.69 -6.35
CA SER A 139 7.24 24.14 -7.58
C SER A 139 7.85 23.54 -8.84
N ILE A 140 7.01 23.03 -9.73
CA ILE A 140 7.38 22.57 -11.06
C ILE A 140 6.46 23.22 -12.09
N LYS A 141 7.02 24.11 -12.93
CA LYS A 141 6.27 24.70 -14.05
C LYS A 141 5.84 23.60 -15.03
N ARG A 142 4.57 23.61 -15.44
CA ARG A 142 4.02 22.68 -16.42
C ARG A 142 4.32 23.16 -17.84
N SER A 143 4.64 22.21 -18.72
CA SER A 143 4.77 22.47 -20.14
C SER A 143 3.62 21.84 -20.90
N LYS A 144 3.12 22.54 -21.93
CA LYS A 144 2.20 21.97 -22.91
C LYS A 144 2.89 20.98 -23.87
N SER A 145 4.22 20.86 -23.80
CA SER A 145 5.03 19.92 -24.58
C SER A 145 5.23 18.58 -23.86
N SER A 146 5.32 17.48 -24.61
CA SER A 146 5.73 16.16 -24.09
C SER A 146 7.25 16.02 -23.93
N THR A 147 8.02 16.92 -24.55
CA THR A 147 9.50 16.96 -24.49
C THR A 147 10.00 18.35 -24.12
N PRO A 148 9.65 18.85 -22.92
CA PRO A 148 10.04 20.20 -22.52
C PRO A 148 11.55 20.34 -22.31
N GLN A 149 12.09 21.50 -22.69
CA GLN A 149 13.44 21.94 -22.31
C GLN A 149 13.51 22.21 -20.80
N LYS A 150 12.45 22.80 -20.23
CA LYS A 150 12.30 23.12 -18.79
C LYS A 150 10.87 22.83 -18.33
N GLY A 151 10.73 22.32 -17.10
CA GLY A 151 9.43 22.05 -16.48
C GLY A 151 8.93 20.61 -16.67
N ALA A 152 7.76 20.32 -16.10
CA ALA A 152 7.09 19.03 -16.19
C ALA A 152 6.55 18.78 -17.61
N SER A 153 6.70 17.53 -18.06
CA SER A 153 6.07 17.06 -19.30
C SER A 153 4.55 16.96 -19.13
N LYS A 154 3.80 17.12 -20.23
CA LYS A 154 2.38 16.77 -20.25
C LYS A 154 2.11 15.26 -20.15
N SER A 155 3.12 14.42 -20.40
CA SER A 155 2.99 12.97 -20.31
C SER A 155 2.88 12.54 -18.84
N ASN A 156 2.07 11.53 -18.55
CA ASN A 156 1.93 11.00 -17.19
C ASN A 156 3.25 10.47 -16.63
N ILE A 157 4.14 9.96 -17.48
CA ILE A 157 5.50 9.58 -17.10
C ILE A 157 6.52 10.44 -17.86
N TRP A 158 7.56 10.89 -17.16
CA TRP A 158 8.70 11.59 -17.75
C TRP A 158 10.00 11.41 -16.93
N TYR A 159 11.14 11.81 -17.51
CA TYR A 159 12.48 11.39 -17.05
C TYR A 159 13.50 12.54 -16.99
N ALA A 160 13.03 13.79 -17.07
CA ALA A 160 13.87 15.00 -17.05
C ALA A 160 15.16 14.92 -17.92
N LYS A 161 15.05 14.43 -19.17
CA LYS A 161 16.23 14.14 -20.02
C LYS A 161 16.89 15.37 -20.64
N SER A 162 16.31 16.56 -20.55
CA SER A 162 16.92 17.78 -21.07
C SER A 162 18.21 18.12 -20.32
N GLU A 163 19.04 18.98 -20.89
CA GLU A 163 20.26 19.45 -20.22
C GLU A 163 19.92 20.07 -18.86
N TYR A 164 18.98 21.03 -18.83
CA TYR A 164 18.43 21.59 -17.59
C TYR A 164 17.89 20.50 -16.65
N GLY A 165 17.17 19.51 -17.19
CA GLY A 165 16.65 18.39 -16.42
C GLY A 165 17.74 17.65 -15.65
N ARG A 166 18.87 17.38 -16.31
CA ARG A 166 20.00 16.61 -15.76
C ARG A 166 20.91 17.44 -14.86
N THR A 167 21.22 18.67 -15.22
CA THR A 167 22.23 19.49 -14.52
C THR A 167 21.66 20.38 -13.43
N GLU A 168 20.36 20.68 -13.47
CA GLU A 168 19.72 21.62 -12.55
C GLU A 168 18.54 20.98 -11.80
N PHE A 169 17.60 20.39 -12.54
CA PHE A 169 16.33 19.94 -11.96
C PHE A 169 16.50 18.69 -11.10
N ILE A 170 17.08 17.61 -11.64
CA ILE A 170 17.32 16.37 -10.88
C ILE A 170 18.17 16.64 -9.61
N PRO A 171 19.28 17.39 -9.66
CA PRO A 171 20.03 17.73 -8.44
C PRO A 171 19.21 18.46 -7.37
N LYS A 172 18.30 19.37 -7.78
CA LYS A 172 17.39 20.05 -6.85
C LYS A 172 16.35 19.10 -6.25
N VAL A 173 15.77 18.21 -7.06
CA VAL A 173 14.85 17.18 -6.57
C VAL A 173 15.56 16.21 -5.62
N HIS A 174 16.76 15.75 -5.99
CA HIS A 174 17.57 14.86 -5.16
C HIS A 174 17.88 15.49 -3.80
N SER A 175 18.29 16.77 -3.79
CA SER A 175 18.53 17.49 -2.53
C SER A 175 17.25 17.67 -1.73
N CYS A 176 16.13 18.01 -2.40
CA CYS A 176 14.81 18.11 -1.75
C CYS A 176 14.39 16.82 -1.08
N ILE A 177 14.66 15.66 -1.68
CA ILE A 177 14.31 14.34 -1.12
C ILE A 177 15.25 13.97 0.02
N ARG A 178 16.56 14.02 -0.24
CA ARG A 178 17.60 13.59 0.71
C ARG A 178 17.59 14.44 1.98
N ASP A 179 17.40 15.74 1.84
CA ASP A 179 17.50 16.70 2.94
C ASP A 179 16.14 16.95 3.61
N TYR A 180 15.09 16.21 3.23
CA TYR A 180 13.76 16.38 3.82
C TYR A 180 13.70 15.80 5.24
N ASP A 181 13.53 16.67 6.23
CA ASP A 181 13.37 16.36 7.65
C ASP A 181 12.00 16.80 8.20
N GLY A 182 11.10 17.27 7.33
CA GLY A 182 9.77 17.75 7.68
C GLY A 182 8.77 16.64 8.05
N PRO A 183 7.54 17.02 8.45
CA PRO A 183 6.51 16.07 8.82
C PRO A 183 6.06 15.23 7.62
N LYS A 184 5.82 13.94 7.84
CA LYS A 184 5.38 12.99 6.80
C LYS A 184 3.98 12.48 7.13
N VAL A 185 3.22 12.11 6.11
CA VAL A 185 2.00 11.32 6.32
C VAL A 185 2.41 9.90 6.73
N ALA A 186 1.78 9.39 7.79
CA ALA A 186 2.01 8.05 8.31
C ALA A 186 1.50 6.99 7.31
N ILE A 187 2.43 6.35 6.59
CA ILE A 187 2.14 5.29 5.61
C ILE A 187 2.26 3.90 6.23
N SER A 188 3.45 3.53 6.74
CA SER A 188 3.71 2.17 7.24
C SER A 188 2.87 1.83 8.47
N ILE A 189 1.97 0.86 8.36
CA ILE A 189 1.05 0.52 9.46
C ILE A 189 1.83 0.02 10.68
N LEU A 190 2.74 -0.92 10.46
CA LEU A 190 3.46 -1.57 11.55
C LEU A 190 4.46 -0.63 12.24
N GLU A 191 5.19 0.21 11.51
CA GLU A 191 6.11 1.16 12.14
C GLU A 191 5.36 2.24 12.93
N ASN A 192 4.23 2.71 12.41
CA ASN A 192 3.48 3.79 13.05
C ASN A 192 2.69 3.35 14.29
N LEU A 193 2.29 2.08 14.37
CA LEU A 193 1.45 1.58 15.46
C LEU A 193 2.21 0.87 16.58
N LYS A 194 3.44 0.39 16.33
CA LYS A 194 4.23 -0.34 17.34
C LYS A 194 4.50 0.45 18.63
N ASP A 195 4.70 1.76 18.51
CA ASP A 195 5.12 2.62 19.62
C ASP A 195 4.07 3.68 20.02
N ALA A 196 2.92 3.70 19.34
CA ALA A 196 1.91 4.74 19.50
C ALA A 196 0.83 4.43 20.56
N LEU A 197 1.16 3.57 21.54
CA LEU A 197 0.23 3.20 22.60
C LEU A 197 -0.25 4.43 23.39
N PRO A 198 -1.50 4.43 23.89
CA PRO A 198 -1.98 5.45 24.83
C PRO A 198 -1.31 5.29 26.20
N MET A 199 -0.02 5.63 26.29
CA MET A 199 0.85 5.38 27.44
C MET A 199 0.44 6.13 28.70
N GLU A 200 -0.16 7.31 28.58
CA GLU A 200 -0.49 8.17 29.74
C GLU A 200 -1.54 7.55 30.67
N ASN A 201 -2.34 6.59 30.19
CA ASN A 201 -3.49 6.03 30.91
C ASN A 201 -3.39 4.53 31.22
N LEU A 202 -2.30 3.88 30.82
CA LEU A 202 -2.13 2.42 30.92
C LEU A 202 -2.18 1.89 32.37
N SER A 203 -1.92 2.72 33.39
CA SER A 203 -2.06 2.29 34.79
C SER A 203 -3.46 2.51 35.38
N LEU A 204 -4.25 3.43 34.81
CA LEU A 204 -5.51 3.91 35.38
C LEU A 204 -6.75 3.27 34.76
N VAL A 205 -6.68 2.91 33.49
CA VAL A 205 -7.79 2.31 32.74
C VAL A 205 -7.79 0.79 32.93
N SER A 206 -8.98 0.21 33.05
CA SER A 206 -9.17 -1.24 33.21
C SER A 206 -8.98 -1.98 31.89
N TYR A 207 -8.88 -3.31 31.95
CA TYR A 207 -8.87 -4.15 30.75
C TYR A 207 -10.18 -3.98 29.96
N GLU A 208 -11.32 -4.03 30.65
CA GLU A 208 -12.66 -3.96 30.06
C GLU A 208 -12.92 -2.61 29.38
N ASP A 209 -12.44 -1.52 29.96
CA ASP A 209 -12.58 -0.18 29.38
C ASP A 209 -11.72 -0.03 28.11
N PHE A 210 -10.51 -0.61 28.08
CA PHE A 210 -9.70 -0.62 26.87
C PHE A 210 -10.30 -1.49 25.78
N LEU A 211 -10.78 -2.69 26.11
CA LEU A 211 -11.45 -3.57 25.16
C LEU A 211 -12.67 -2.87 24.55
N LYS A 212 -13.53 -2.29 25.40
CA LYS A 212 -14.70 -1.55 24.93
C LYS A 212 -14.33 -0.39 24.01
N THR A 213 -13.30 0.37 24.36
CA THR A 213 -12.84 1.49 23.53
C THR A 213 -12.29 1.01 22.19
N ALA A 214 -11.60 -0.14 22.17
CA ALA A 214 -11.12 -0.76 20.94
C ALA A 214 -12.28 -1.22 20.04
N ASP A 215 -13.29 -1.88 20.62
CA ASP A 215 -14.49 -2.31 19.91
C ASP A 215 -15.24 -1.12 19.32
N ASP A 216 -15.48 -0.07 20.13
CA ASP A 216 -16.16 1.16 19.68
C ASP A 216 -15.39 1.79 18.48
N HIS A 217 -14.05 1.86 18.54
CA HIS A 217 -13.24 2.35 17.41
C HIS A 217 -13.31 1.44 16.18
N TYR A 218 -13.34 0.12 16.37
CA TYR A 218 -13.44 -0.84 15.28
C TYR A 218 -14.78 -0.72 14.55
N GLU A 219 -15.88 -0.59 15.30
CA GLU A 219 -17.23 -0.38 14.76
C GLU A 219 -17.34 0.92 13.96
N ASP A 220 -16.63 1.97 14.39
CA ASP A 220 -16.55 3.26 13.69
C ASP A 220 -15.54 3.26 12.52
N GLU A 221 -14.96 2.11 12.15
CA GLU A 221 -13.95 1.95 11.10
C GLU A 221 -12.63 2.72 11.36
N HIS A 222 -12.38 3.12 12.62
CA HIS A 222 -11.14 3.73 13.09
C HIS A 222 -10.10 2.65 13.47
N TYR A 223 -9.73 1.83 12.49
CA TYR A 223 -8.94 0.61 12.74
C TYR A 223 -7.54 0.87 13.33
N LYS A 224 -6.92 2.03 13.03
CA LYS A 224 -5.62 2.39 13.61
C LYS A 224 -5.73 2.58 15.11
N GLU A 225 -6.74 3.32 15.55
CA GLU A 225 -7.07 3.54 16.95
C GLU A 225 -7.47 2.23 17.62
N ALA A 226 -8.31 1.41 16.97
CA ALA A 226 -8.68 0.10 17.48
C ALA A 226 -7.46 -0.79 17.77
N VAL A 227 -6.47 -0.85 16.86
CA VAL A 227 -5.20 -1.58 17.10
C VAL A 227 -4.53 -1.10 18.38
N LEU A 228 -4.39 0.21 18.59
CA LEU A 228 -3.71 0.76 19.76
C LEU A 228 -4.42 0.38 21.07
N TYR A 229 -5.75 0.40 21.08
CA TYR A 229 -6.54 0.05 22.25
C TYR A 229 -6.58 -1.46 22.51
N TYR A 230 -6.67 -2.31 21.48
CA TYR A 230 -6.53 -3.77 21.67
C TYR A 230 -5.15 -4.16 22.20
N GLN A 231 -4.08 -3.54 21.70
CA GLN A 231 -2.74 -3.75 22.23
C GLN A 231 -2.64 -3.30 23.70
N ALA A 232 -3.23 -2.15 24.04
CA ALA A 232 -3.28 -1.68 25.44
C ALA A 232 -4.05 -2.66 26.35
N ALA A 233 -5.16 -3.24 25.86
CA ALA A 233 -5.90 -4.28 26.57
C ALA A 233 -5.04 -5.54 26.78
N LEU A 234 -4.33 -6.01 25.76
CA LEU A 234 -3.44 -7.18 25.83
C LEU A 234 -2.25 -7.00 26.78
N LEU A 235 -1.79 -5.76 26.99
CA LEU A 235 -0.78 -5.45 28.01
C LEU A 235 -1.31 -5.60 29.45
N LYS A 236 -2.63 -5.47 29.65
CA LYS A 236 -3.29 -5.72 30.93
C LYS A 236 -3.54 -7.21 31.12
N GLU A 237 -4.25 -7.80 30.17
CA GLU A 237 -4.70 -9.17 30.22
C GLU A 237 -4.64 -9.78 28.81
N ALA A 238 -3.84 -10.84 28.66
CA ALA A 238 -3.76 -11.58 27.41
C ALA A 238 -5.01 -12.47 27.28
N THR A 239 -5.99 -12.02 26.49
CA THR A 239 -7.26 -12.74 26.26
C THR A 239 -7.47 -13.05 24.78
N TYR A 240 -8.38 -14.00 24.49
CA TYR A 240 -8.75 -14.34 23.13
C TYR A 240 -9.46 -13.17 22.44
N GLU A 241 -10.38 -12.51 23.14
CA GLU A 241 -11.23 -11.44 22.61
C GLU A 241 -10.39 -10.25 22.12
N ALA A 242 -9.47 -9.76 22.96
CA ALA A 242 -8.61 -8.63 22.58
C ALA A 242 -7.63 -9.01 21.46
N GLY A 243 -7.10 -10.24 21.47
CA GLY A 243 -6.21 -10.71 20.41
C GLY A 243 -6.93 -10.91 19.08
N PHE A 244 -8.15 -11.43 19.10
CA PHE A 244 -8.96 -11.64 17.91
C PHE A 244 -9.39 -10.29 17.30
N GLY A 245 -9.81 -9.33 18.15
CA GLY A 245 -10.06 -7.96 17.73
C GLY A 245 -8.84 -7.29 17.11
N LEU A 246 -7.66 -7.46 17.71
CA LEU A 246 -6.40 -6.96 17.16
C LEU A 246 -6.08 -7.55 15.77
N ALA A 247 -6.22 -8.87 15.61
CA ALA A 247 -5.94 -9.54 14.34
C ALA A 247 -6.89 -9.06 13.22
N ASN A 248 -8.18 -8.87 13.54
CA ASN A 248 -9.16 -8.31 12.62
C ASN A 248 -8.82 -6.86 12.25
N ALA A 249 -8.48 -6.01 13.23
CA ALA A 249 -8.13 -4.62 12.97
C ALA A 249 -6.90 -4.50 12.04
N TYR A 250 -5.89 -5.35 12.23
CA TYR A 250 -4.77 -5.45 11.29
C TYR A 250 -5.19 -5.94 9.90
N CYS A 251 -6.16 -6.85 9.82
CA CYS A 251 -6.66 -7.36 8.55
C CYS A 251 -7.34 -6.25 7.74
N GLN A 252 -8.17 -5.42 8.39
CA GLN A 252 -8.81 -4.26 7.78
C GLN A 252 -7.81 -3.20 7.31
N LEU A 253 -6.64 -3.14 7.96
CA LEU A 253 -5.53 -2.29 7.56
C LEU A 253 -4.66 -2.91 6.45
N ASN A 254 -4.99 -4.09 5.91
CA ASN A 254 -4.15 -4.84 4.95
C ASN A 254 -2.80 -5.33 5.51
N ALA A 255 -2.66 -5.47 6.82
CA ALA A 255 -1.46 -6.03 7.46
C ALA A 255 -1.58 -7.56 7.61
N PHE A 256 -1.84 -8.26 6.50
CA PHE A 256 -2.23 -9.67 6.49
C PHE A 256 -1.19 -10.62 7.11
N SER A 257 0.10 -10.41 6.89
CA SER A 257 1.13 -11.24 7.53
C SER A 257 1.11 -11.11 9.06
N GLU A 258 0.82 -9.91 9.58
CA GLU A 258 0.69 -9.70 11.02
C GLU A 258 -0.62 -10.29 11.56
N THR A 259 -1.72 -10.16 10.81
CA THR A 259 -2.99 -10.85 11.10
C THR A 259 -2.80 -12.35 11.23
N ILE A 260 -2.15 -12.99 10.25
CA ILE A 260 -1.88 -14.44 10.27
C ILE A 260 -1.05 -14.81 11.49
N ARG A 261 0.00 -14.04 11.78
CA ARG A 261 0.87 -14.30 12.95
C ARG A 261 0.07 -14.29 14.25
N ILE A 262 -0.72 -13.24 14.49
CA ILE A 262 -1.53 -13.11 15.72
C ILE A 262 -2.60 -14.20 15.76
N ALA A 263 -3.27 -14.48 14.65
CA ALA A 263 -4.32 -15.48 14.59
C ALA A 263 -3.80 -16.92 14.78
N GLU A 264 -2.59 -17.24 14.30
CA GLU A 264 -1.93 -18.52 14.57
C GLU A 264 -1.53 -18.66 16.05
N ASP A 265 -1.06 -17.58 16.68
CA ASP A 265 -0.76 -17.56 18.13
C ASP A 265 -2.04 -17.81 18.96
N LEU A 266 -3.17 -17.21 18.55
CA LEU A 266 -4.48 -17.45 19.17
C LEU A 266 -4.94 -18.89 18.98
N LEU A 267 -4.82 -19.43 17.76
CA LEU A 267 -5.19 -20.80 17.43
C LEU A 267 -4.42 -21.81 18.29
N ALA A 268 -3.12 -21.57 18.49
CA ALA A 268 -2.27 -22.42 19.32
C ALA A 268 -2.62 -22.34 20.81
N THR A 269 -3.10 -21.19 21.29
CA THR A 269 -3.34 -20.92 22.71
C THR A 269 -4.74 -21.30 23.16
N TYR A 270 -5.76 -20.91 22.38
CA TYR A 270 -7.17 -21.01 22.74
C TYR A 270 -7.91 -22.08 21.94
N GLY A 271 -7.26 -22.66 20.94
CA GLY A 271 -7.88 -23.61 20.03
C GLY A 271 -8.60 -22.91 18.87
N GLU A 272 -9.32 -23.70 18.08
CA GLU A 272 -10.01 -23.22 16.89
C GLU A 272 -11.41 -22.69 17.21
N SER A 273 -11.81 -21.66 16.47
CA SER A 273 -13.19 -21.20 16.28
C SER A 273 -13.42 -21.03 14.78
N ARG A 274 -14.69 -20.99 14.35
CA ARG A 274 -15.00 -20.80 12.93
C ARG A 274 -14.44 -19.47 12.43
N GLU A 275 -14.66 -18.41 13.19
CA GLU A 275 -14.29 -17.03 12.86
C GLU A 275 -12.76 -16.85 12.79
N LEU A 276 -12.01 -17.55 13.66
CA LEU A 276 -10.55 -17.53 13.61
C LEU A 276 -9.99 -18.24 12.38
N ILE A 277 -10.56 -19.40 12.02
CA ILE A 277 -10.16 -20.13 10.81
C ILE A 277 -10.54 -19.35 9.55
N GLU A 278 -11.69 -18.67 9.55
CA GLU A 278 -12.12 -17.77 8.48
C GLU A 278 -11.15 -16.60 8.31
N LEU A 279 -10.75 -15.93 9.40
CA LEU A 279 -9.75 -14.85 9.36
C LEU A 279 -8.40 -15.33 8.83
N LEU A 280 -7.94 -16.50 9.28
CA LEU A 280 -6.69 -17.12 8.79
C LEU A 280 -6.76 -17.46 7.31
N TYR A 281 -7.90 -17.97 6.85
CA TYR A 281 -8.14 -18.24 5.43
C TYR A 281 -8.07 -16.95 4.61
N VAL A 282 -8.89 -15.95 4.93
CA VAL A 282 -8.96 -14.68 4.20
C VAL A 282 -7.60 -14.00 4.14
N ALA A 283 -6.93 -13.86 5.29
CA ALA A 283 -5.63 -13.19 5.33
C ALA A 283 -4.58 -13.97 4.53
N SER A 284 -4.60 -15.31 4.56
CA SER A 284 -3.66 -16.14 3.80
C SER A 284 -3.92 -16.10 2.30
N ASP A 285 -5.18 -16.11 1.88
CA ASP A 285 -5.58 -16.15 0.48
C ASP A 285 -5.21 -14.84 -0.24
N VAL A 286 -5.49 -13.70 0.39
CA VAL A 286 -5.20 -12.36 -0.19
C VAL A 286 -3.72 -12.17 -0.50
N ILE A 287 -2.82 -12.73 0.32
CA ILE A 287 -1.37 -12.67 0.07
C ILE A 287 -0.80 -13.95 -0.57
N LEU A 288 -1.67 -14.83 -1.10
CA LEU A 288 -1.31 -16.04 -1.83
C LEU A 288 -0.38 -16.98 -1.04
N GLU A 289 -0.60 -17.14 0.27
CA GLU A 289 0.15 -18.08 1.12
C GLU A 289 -0.16 -19.53 0.75
N LYS A 290 0.69 -20.10 -0.11
CA LYS A 290 0.50 -21.43 -0.75
C LYS A 290 0.16 -22.57 0.19
N GLU A 291 0.70 -22.56 1.41
CA GLU A 291 0.48 -23.64 2.38
C GLU A 291 -0.70 -23.33 3.31
N LYS A 292 -0.86 -22.06 3.69
CA LYS A 292 -1.85 -21.65 4.68
C LYS A 292 -3.23 -21.49 4.09
N ALA A 293 -3.38 -20.83 2.95
CA ALA A 293 -4.69 -20.57 2.36
C ALA A 293 -5.46 -21.88 2.06
N PRO A 294 -4.88 -22.89 1.36
CA PRO A 294 -5.57 -24.16 1.13
C PRO A 294 -5.86 -24.94 2.42
N ARG A 295 -4.94 -24.90 3.39
CA ARG A 295 -5.12 -25.56 4.70
C ARG A 295 -6.32 -24.98 5.45
N TYR A 296 -6.40 -23.66 5.56
CA TYR A 296 -7.49 -23.01 6.29
C TYR A 296 -8.81 -23.06 5.52
N PHE A 297 -8.78 -22.99 4.19
CA PHE A 297 -9.98 -23.18 3.37
C PHE A 297 -10.61 -24.57 3.59
N ARG A 298 -9.80 -25.64 3.59
CA ARG A 298 -10.27 -26.99 3.90
C ARG A 298 -10.86 -27.06 5.30
N ARG A 299 -10.17 -26.48 6.29
CA ARG A 299 -10.60 -26.52 7.68
C ARG A 299 -11.92 -25.75 7.88
N LEU A 300 -12.08 -24.61 7.23
CA LEU A 300 -13.32 -23.83 7.27
C LEU A 300 -14.51 -24.64 6.76
N ASN A 301 -14.37 -25.28 5.60
CA ASN A 301 -15.38 -26.16 5.02
C ASN A 301 -15.75 -27.35 5.93
N GLU A 302 -14.78 -27.93 6.64
CA GLU A 302 -15.04 -28.98 7.63
C GLU A 302 -15.89 -28.46 8.81
N LEU A 303 -15.60 -27.26 9.30
CA LEU A 303 -16.36 -26.61 10.37
C LEU A 303 -17.78 -26.21 9.94
N GLU A 304 -17.97 -25.90 8.66
CA GLU A 304 -19.28 -25.56 8.08
C GLU A 304 -20.13 -26.78 7.71
N GLY A 305 -19.60 -28.00 7.89
CA GLY A 305 -20.31 -29.23 7.55
C GLY A 305 -20.34 -29.53 6.05
N THR A 306 -19.50 -28.86 5.26
CA THR A 306 -19.35 -29.03 3.81
C THR A 306 -17.91 -29.45 3.44
N PRO A 307 -17.37 -30.55 4.01
CA PRO A 307 -15.98 -30.91 3.83
C PRO A 307 -15.64 -31.12 2.35
N LEU A 308 -14.54 -30.51 1.92
CA LEU A 308 -14.02 -30.66 0.56
C LEU A 308 -13.59 -32.10 0.31
N SER A 309 -13.90 -32.61 -0.88
CA SER A 309 -13.23 -33.78 -1.42
C SER A 309 -11.74 -33.49 -1.64
N ASP A 310 -10.91 -34.53 -1.67
CA ASP A 310 -9.49 -34.35 -1.99
C ASP A 310 -9.30 -33.68 -3.35
N ARG A 311 -10.19 -33.95 -4.31
CA ARG A 311 -10.17 -33.30 -5.62
C ARG A 311 -10.36 -31.78 -5.51
N GLU A 312 -11.41 -31.33 -4.82
CA GLU A 312 -11.69 -29.90 -4.64
C GLU A 312 -10.55 -29.19 -3.90
N TYR A 313 -9.98 -29.85 -2.89
CA TYR A 313 -8.80 -29.34 -2.20
C TYR A 313 -7.60 -29.16 -3.14
N TYR A 314 -7.28 -30.17 -3.96
CA TYR A 314 -6.16 -30.09 -4.89
C TYR A 314 -6.42 -29.11 -6.03
N ASP A 315 -7.65 -28.97 -6.49
CA ASP A 315 -8.03 -27.97 -7.51
C ASP A 315 -7.72 -26.55 -6.99
N TYR A 316 -8.15 -26.21 -5.76
CA TYR A 316 -7.84 -24.92 -5.14
C TYR A 316 -6.35 -24.75 -4.79
N LEU A 317 -5.67 -25.78 -4.26
CA LEU A 317 -4.23 -25.73 -4.01
C LEU A 317 -3.43 -25.44 -5.29
N ASN A 318 -3.81 -26.06 -6.41
CA ASN A 318 -3.17 -25.82 -7.70
C ASN A 318 -3.42 -24.39 -8.19
N GLU A 319 -4.64 -23.87 -8.04
CA GLU A 319 -4.98 -22.48 -8.36
C GLU A 319 -4.11 -21.48 -7.59
N VAL A 320 -4.07 -21.59 -6.26
CA VAL A 320 -3.23 -20.71 -5.42
C VAL A 320 -1.74 -20.86 -5.78
N THR A 321 -1.29 -22.07 -6.10
CA THR A 321 0.10 -22.33 -6.52
C THR A 321 0.43 -21.65 -7.85
N ASP A 322 -0.48 -21.68 -8.81
CA ASP A 322 -0.31 -21.06 -10.13
C ASP A 322 -0.39 -19.52 -10.05
N LEU A 323 -1.28 -18.99 -9.20
CA LEU A 323 -1.34 -17.57 -8.86
C LEU A 323 -0.03 -17.12 -8.19
N PHE A 324 0.44 -17.84 -7.16
CA PHE A 324 1.71 -17.52 -6.51
C PHE A 324 2.89 -17.60 -7.48
N ARG A 325 2.92 -18.56 -8.41
CA ARG A 325 3.97 -18.65 -9.43
C ARG A 325 3.98 -17.40 -10.33
N SER A 326 2.80 -16.87 -10.63
CA SER A 326 2.63 -15.72 -11.53
C SER A 326 2.85 -14.38 -10.81
N TYR A 327 2.45 -14.29 -9.55
CA TYR A 327 2.27 -13.03 -8.84
C TYR A 327 2.97 -12.94 -7.48
N GLY A 328 3.43 -14.05 -6.90
CA GLY A 328 4.01 -14.08 -5.55
C GLY A 328 5.22 -13.15 -5.38
N GLN A 329 5.99 -12.90 -6.44
CA GLN A 329 7.09 -11.92 -6.43
C GLN A 329 6.64 -10.48 -6.13
N TYR A 330 5.39 -10.14 -6.44
CA TYR A 330 4.85 -8.82 -6.18
C TYR A 330 4.44 -8.65 -4.72
N LEU A 331 4.18 -9.75 -3.99
CA LEU A 331 3.72 -9.73 -2.60
C LEU A 331 4.86 -9.87 -1.56
N GLN A 332 6.06 -10.27 -1.99
CA GLN A 332 7.23 -10.55 -1.13
C GLN A 332 8.09 -9.35 -0.75
#